data_AF-A0A534L2N6-F1
#
_entry.id   AF-A0A534L2N6-F1
#
_cell.length_a   1.000
_cell.length_b   1.000
_cell.length_c   1.000
_cell.angle_alpha   90.00
_cell.angle_beta   90.00
_cell.angle_gamma   90.00
#
_symmetry.space_group_name_H-M   'P 1'
#
loop_
_entity.id
_entity.type
_entity.pdbx_description
1 polymer ?
#
loop_
_entity_poly.entity_id
_entity_poly.type
_entity_poly.pdbx_seq_one_letter_code
_entity_poly.pdbx_strand_id
1 'polypeptide(L)'
;MDTYALIEVVRGNPRYRRYLGAELRTSVWNLVELYLAILRDRGETEAQRQFAWFRTIAINPEDGWLFEAMGLKVRRPKLSYADAIGYTAARRIGARFLTGDEAFRRLPDVEFCR
;
A
#
# COMPACT_ATOMS: atom_id res chain seq x y z
N MET A 1 -1.52 -4.38 0.72
CA MET A 1 -0.45 -3.73 1.48
C MET A 1 -0.33 -2.30 0.98
N ASP A 2 -0.29 -1.36 1.90
CA ASP A 2 0.02 0.03 1.62
C ASP A 2 1.53 0.29 1.68
N THR A 3 1.94 1.55 1.45
CA THR A 3 3.33 1.96 1.52
C THR A 3 3.92 1.72 2.92
N TYR A 4 3.15 1.93 3.99
CA TYR A 4 3.60 1.67 5.36
C TYR A 4 4.00 0.20 5.55
N ALA A 5 3.10 -0.73 5.19
CA ALA A 5 3.34 -2.15 5.28
C ALA A 5 4.55 -2.59 4.44
N LEU A 6 4.69 -2.06 3.23
CA LEU A 6 5.85 -2.33 2.37
C LEU A 6 7.17 -1.90 3.03
N ILE A 7 7.21 -0.69 3.60
CA ILE A 7 8.40 -0.17 4.29
C ILE A 7 8.78 -1.06 5.48
N GLU A 8 7.80 -1.49 6.29
CA GLU A 8 8.05 -2.35 7.44
C GLU A 8 8.53 -3.75 7.03
N VAL A 9 8.03 -4.28 5.91
CA VAL A 9 8.56 -5.52 5.32
C VAL A 9 10.01 -5.34 4.87
N VAL A 10 10.34 -4.25 4.17
CA VAL A 10 11.71 -3.94 3.73
C VAL A 10 12.67 -3.76 4.92
N ARG A 11 12.18 -3.23 6.04
CA ARG A 11 12.93 -3.10 7.29
C ARG A 11 13.06 -4.41 8.07
N GLY A 12 12.38 -5.48 7.65
CA GLY A 12 12.41 -6.77 8.31
C GLY A 12 11.62 -6.82 9.62
N ASN A 13 10.57 -6.00 9.78
CA ASN A 13 9.73 -6.01 10.97
C ASN A 13 9.11 -7.41 11.19
N PRO A 14 9.43 -8.11 12.30
CA PRO A 14 9.02 -9.49 12.52
C PRO A 14 7.50 -9.65 12.66
N ARG A 15 6.75 -8.59 12.99
CA ARG A 15 5.28 -8.63 13.08
C ARG A 15 4.63 -8.97 11.75
N TYR A 16 5.28 -8.63 10.64
CA TYR A 16 4.78 -8.91 9.29
C TYR A 16 4.98 -10.36 8.85
N ARG A 17 5.76 -11.17 9.60
CA ARG A 17 5.97 -12.60 9.29
C ARG A 17 4.67 -13.40 9.27
N ARG A 18 3.66 -12.99 10.05
CA ARG A 18 2.34 -13.64 10.08
C ARG A 18 1.58 -13.58 8.75
N TYR A 19 2.02 -12.74 7.83
CA TYR A 19 1.42 -12.60 6.50
C TYR A 19 2.16 -13.36 5.39
N LEU A 20 3.26 -14.08 5.71
CA LEU A 20 4.05 -14.80 4.71
C LEU A 20 3.26 -15.89 3.96
N GLY A 21 2.23 -16.45 4.59
CA GLY A 21 1.34 -17.45 3.96
C GLY A 21 0.06 -16.86 3.34
N ALA A 22 -0.14 -15.55 3.39
CA ALA A 22 -1.32 -14.90 2.82
C ALA A 22 -1.08 -14.53 1.35
N GLU A 23 -2.15 -14.49 0.55
CA GLU A 23 -2.09 -13.85 -0.76
C GLU A 23 -1.99 -12.34 -0.58
N LEU A 24 -0.82 -11.79 -0.86
CA LEU A 24 -0.54 -10.37 -0.74
C LEU A 24 -0.68 -9.66 -2.08
N ARG A 25 -1.35 -8.51 -2.06
CA ARG A 25 -1.46 -7.59 -3.20
C ARG A 25 -1.06 -6.18 -2.75
N THR A 26 -0.56 -5.38 -3.68
CA THR A 26 -0.33 -3.93 -3.51
C THR A 26 -0.77 -3.18 -4.75
N SER A 27 -0.83 -1.85 -4.73
CA SER A 27 -1.09 -1.05 -5.94
C SER A 27 0.23 -0.53 -6.52
N VAL A 28 0.26 -0.26 -7.82
CA VAL A 28 1.40 0.44 -8.45
C VAL A 28 1.67 1.81 -7.80
N TRP A 29 0.64 2.48 -7.28
CA TRP A 29 0.77 3.77 -6.59
C TRP A 29 1.53 3.66 -5.26
N ASN A 30 1.27 2.60 -4.50
CA ASN A 30 2.05 2.31 -3.28
C ASN A 30 3.51 1.99 -3.63
N LEU A 31 3.77 1.36 -4.78
CA LEU A 31 5.13 1.11 -5.24
C LEU A 31 5.86 2.39 -5.63
N VAL A 32 5.16 3.37 -6.21
CA VAL A 32 5.74 4.69 -6.52
C VAL A 32 6.14 5.41 -5.23
N GLU A 33 5.30 5.38 -4.19
CA GLU A 33 5.66 5.96 -2.89
C GLU A 33 6.80 5.19 -2.20
N LEU A 34 6.80 3.85 -2.25
CA LEU A 34 7.89 3.03 -1.74
C LEU A 34 9.20 3.36 -2.45
N TYR A 35 9.18 3.46 -3.78
CA TYR A 35 10.35 3.83 -4.57
C TYR A 35 10.89 5.19 -4.14
N LEU A 36 10.02 6.20 -4.00
CA LEU A 36 10.44 7.53 -3.57
C LEU A 36 11.02 7.53 -2.15
N ALA A 37 10.43 6.76 -1.23
CA ALA A 37 10.92 6.63 0.14
C ALA A 37 12.33 6.01 0.17
N ILE A 38 12.55 4.93 -0.59
CA ILE A 38 13.84 4.24 -0.67
C ILE A 38 14.86 5.08 -1.43
N LEU A 39 14.46 5.74 -2.52
CA LEU A 39 15.35 6.58 -3.32
C LEU A 39 16.01 7.66 -2.45
N ARG A 40 15.24 8.25 -1.53
CA ARG A 40 15.71 9.28 -0.58
C ARG A 40 16.64 8.73 0.50
N ASP A 41 16.46 7.47 0.92
CA ASP A 41 17.16 6.86 2.05
C ASP A 41 18.41 6.06 1.62
N ARG A 42 18.33 5.35 0.48
CA ARG A 42 19.26 4.30 0.07
C ARG A 42 19.73 4.40 -1.39
N GLY A 43 19.22 5.38 -2.14
CA GLY A 43 19.59 5.61 -3.53
C GLY A 43 18.85 4.74 -4.54
N GLU A 44 19.14 4.99 -5.81
CA GLU A 44 18.36 4.49 -6.96
C GLU A 44 18.41 2.96 -7.12
N THR A 45 19.59 2.35 -7.00
CA THR A 45 19.76 0.90 -7.17
C THR A 45 18.90 0.11 -6.20
N GLU A 46 18.85 0.53 -4.93
CA GLU A 46 18.01 -0.12 -3.93
C GLU A 46 16.52 0.10 -4.21
N ALA A 47 16.15 1.32 -4.61
CA ALA A 47 14.77 1.66 -4.93
C ALA A 47 14.24 0.82 -6.10
N GLN A 48 15.01 0.69 -7.18
CA GLN A 48 14.68 -0.14 -8.33
C GLN A 48 14.55 -1.62 -7.94
N ARG A 49 15.46 -2.14 -7.11
CA ARG A 49 15.42 -3.53 -6.63
C ARG A 49 14.15 -3.83 -5.86
N GLN A 50 13.79 -2.99 -4.88
CA GLN A 50 12.58 -3.20 -4.07
C GLN A 50 11.31 -3.00 -4.90
N PHE A 51 11.29 -2.03 -5.80
CA PHE A 51 10.17 -1.85 -6.73
C PHE A 51 9.95 -3.10 -7.59
N ALA A 52 11.02 -3.63 -8.21
CA ALA A 52 10.95 -4.83 -9.04
C ALA A 52 10.46 -6.05 -8.26
N TRP A 53 10.92 -6.21 -7.01
CA TRP A 53 10.48 -7.29 -6.13
C TRP A 53 8.96 -7.27 -5.90
N PHE A 54 8.42 -6.12 -5.45
CA PHE A 54 7.00 -6.01 -5.16
C PHE A 54 6.11 -5.81 -6.40
N ARG A 55 6.69 -5.52 -7.57
CA ARG A 55 5.93 -5.39 -8.83
C ARG A 55 5.16 -6.66 -9.19
N THR A 56 5.66 -7.82 -8.79
CA THR A 56 5.07 -9.14 -9.01
C THR A 56 3.69 -9.31 -8.37
N ILE A 57 3.43 -8.59 -7.27
CA ILE A 57 2.16 -8.61 -6.53
C ILE A 57 1.36 -7.32 -6.71
N ALA A 58 1.82 -6.41 -7.57
CA ALA A 58 1.17 -5.12 -7.79
C ALA A 58 0.05 -5.21 -8.81
N ILE A 59 -1.11 -4.68 -8.43
CA ILE A 59 -2.26 -4.49 -9.30
C ILE A 59 -2.30 -3.07 -9.85
N ASN A 60 -2.87 -2.94 -11.05
CA ASN A 60 -3.19 -1.66 -11.66
C ASN A 60 -4.69 -1.41 -11.47
N PRO A 61 -5.08 -0.37 -10.71
CA PRO A 61 -6.48 0.00 -10.56
C PRO A 61 -7.10 0.40 -11.90
N GLU A 62 -8.31 -0.08 -12.17
CA GLU A 62 -9.12 0.36 -13.30
C GLU A 62 -9.69 1.76 -13.07
N ASP A 63 -10.06 2.46 -14.13
CA ASP A 63 -10.56 3.84 -14.08
C ASP A 63 -11.72 4.02 -13.10
N GLY A 64 -12.67 3.07 -13.07
CA GLY A 64 -13.79 3.11 -12.14
C GLY A 64 -13.37 3.12 -10.67
N TRP A 65 -12.25 2.46 -10.34
CA TRP A 65 -11.70 2.44 -8.98
C TRP A 65 -11.00 3.76 -8.66
N LEU A 66 -10.36 4.38 -9.66
CA LEU A 66 -9.73 5.71 -9.52
C LEU A 66 -10.79 6.78 -9.24
N PHE A 67 -11.93 6.75 -9.93
CA PHE A 67 -13.03 7.69 -9.70
C PHE A 67 -13.60 7.56 -8.29
N GLU A 68 -13.82 6.34 -7.81
CA GLU A 68 -14.25 6.10 -6.43
C GLU A 68 -13.21 6.57 -5.42
N ALA A 69 -11.93 6.28 -5.67
CA ALA A 69 -10.83 6.72 -4.82
C ALA A 69 -10.80 8.25 -4.69
N MET A 70 -11.08 8.99 -5.77
CA MET A 70 -11.15 10.45 -5.71
C MET A 70 -12.36 10.92 -4.88
N GLY A 71 -13.51 10.25 -4.99
CA GLY A 71 -14.64 10.48 -4.10
C GLY A 71 -14.32 10.21 -2.62
N LEU A 72 -13.49 9.20 -2.33
CA LEU A 72 -12.95 8.97 -0.98
C LEU A 72 -12.01 10.09 -0.54
N LYS A 73 -11.08 10.53 -1.40
CA LYS A 73 -10.13 11.61 -1.12
C LYS A 73 -10.84 12.94 -0.81
N VAL A 74 -11.93 13.28 -1.49
CA VAL A 74 -12.75 14.46 -1.16
C VAL A 74 -13.32 14.37 0.25
N ARG A 75 -13.84 13.19 0.64
CA ARG A 75 -14.39 12.95 1.99
C ARG A 75 -13.32 12.85 3.07
N ARG A 76 -12.09 12.47 2.69
CA ARG A 76 -10.93 12.31 3.58
C ARG A 76 -9.71 13.03 2.99
N PRO A 77 -9.68 14.38 3.03
CA PRO A 77 -8.68 15.18 2.32
C PRO A 77 -7.24 14.97 2.82
N LYS A 78 -7.06 14.39 4.01
CA LYS A 78 -5.74 14.08 4.58
C LYS A 78 -5.08 12.83 4.00
N LEU A 79 -5.83 11.89 3.40
CA LEU A 79 -5.24 10.69 2.80
C LEU A 79 -4.36 11.08 1.61
N SER A 80 -3.24 10.40 1.38
CA SER A 80 -2.52 10.57 0.11
C SER A 80 -3.35 10.08 -1.08
N TYR A 81 -2.92 10.37 -2.32
CA TYR A 81 -3.56 9.76 -3.49
C TYR A 81 -3.37 8.25 -3.50
N ALA A 82 -2.17 7.77 -3.17
CA ALA A 82 -1.87 6.34 -3.10
C ALA A 82 -2.68 5.66 -2.00
N ASP A 83 -2.85 6.31 -0.85
CA ASP A 83 -3.71 5.85 0.24
C ASP A 83 -5.16 5.67 -0.20
N ALA A 84 -5.74 6.69 -0.83
CA ALA A 84 -7.13 6.63 -1.29
C ALA A 84 -7.31 5.53 -2.36
N ILE A 85 -6.37 5.44 -3.31
CA ILE A 85 -6.39 4.45 -4.39
C ILE A 85 -6.18 3.04 -3.85
N GLY A 86 -5.17 2.83 -3.00
CA GLY A 86 -4.81 1.55 -2.41
C GLY A 86 -5.91 0.98 -1.54
N TYR A 87 -6.53 1.82 -0.69
CA TYR A 87 -7.66 1.40 0.13
C TYR A 87 -8.88 1.03 -0.73
N THR A 88 -9.18 1.83 -1.76
CA THR A 88 -10.29 1.55 -2.67
C THR A 88 -10.05 0.25 -3.44
N ALA A 89 -8.84 0.06 -3.98
CA ALA A 89 -8.46 -1.13 -4.71
C ALA A 89 -8.57 -2.39 -3.82
N ALA A 90 -8.12 -2.33 -2.56
CA ALA A 90 -8.24 -3.46 -1.62
C ALA A 90 -9.71 -3.88 -1.44
N ARG A 91 -10.61 -2.92 -1.22
CA ARG A 91 -12.05 -3.21 -1.10
C ARG A 91 -12.64 -3.78 -2.38
N ARG A 92 -12.22 -3.29 -3.54
CA ARG A 92 -12.73 -3.75 -4.85
C ARG A 92 -12.34 -5.19 -5.17
N ILE A 93 -11.18 -5.64 -4.72
CA ILE A 93 -10.74 -7.03 -4.88
C ILE A 93 -11.16 -7.94 -3.71
N GLY A 94 -11.97 -7.44 -2.76
CA GLY A 94 -12.41 -8.20 -1.59
C GLY A 94 -11.29 -8.53 -0.59
N ALA A 95 -10.20 -7.77 -0.60
CA ALA A 95 -9.07 -7.94 0.31
C ALA A 95 -9.14 -7.00 1.52
N ARG A 96 -8.50 -7.40 2.62
CA ARG A 96 -8.25 -6.50 3.75
C ARG A 96 -7.09 -5.54 3.44
N PHE A 97 -7.25 -4.27 3.77
CA PHE A 97 -6.23 -3.24 3.61
C PHE A 97 -5.21 -3.32 4.77
N LEU A 98 -4.08 -3.98 4.52
CA LEU A 98 -2.98 -4.10 5.48
C LEU A 98 -2.17 -2.79 5.57
N THR A 99 -2.15 -2.17 6.75
CA THR A 99 -1.43 -0.93 7.08
C THR A 99 -1.12 -0.82 8.58
N GLY A 100 -0.20 0.05 8.96
CA GLY A 100 -0.01 0.51 10.35
C GLY A 100 -0.35 1.99 10.57
N ASP A 101 -0.94 2.65 9.58
CA ASP A 101 -1.35 4.06 9.68
C ASP A 101 -2.67 4.19 10.47
N GLU A 102 -2.61 4.98 11.54
CA GLU A 102 -3.74 5.28 12.44
C GLU A 102 -4.94 5.91 11.71
N ALA A 103 -4.72 6.60 10.59
CA ALA A 103 -5.80 7.16 9.77
C ALA A 103 -6.79 6.09 9.27
N PHE A 104 -6.34 4.83 9.19
CA PHE A 104 -7.13 3.70 8.69
C PHE A 104 -7.65 2.78 9.78
N ARG A 105 -7.15 2.86 11.02
CA ARG A 105 -7.42 1.85 12.08
C ARG A 105 -8.91 1.55 12.31
N ARG A 106 -9.80 2.53 12.11
CA ARG A 106 -11.26 2.41 12.33
C ARG A 106 -12.07 2.30 11.04
N LEU A 107 -11.41 2.12 9.91
CA LEU A 107 -12.08 1.94 8.63
C LEU A 107 -12.43 0.45 8.42
N PRO A 108 -13.52 0.17 7.70
CA PRO A 108 -13.91 -1.21 7.40
C PRO A 108 -12.83 -1.90 6.56
N ASP A 109 -12.75 -3.22 6.70
CA ASP A 109 -11.87 -4.08 5.91
C ASP A 109 -10.38 -3.72 6.06
N VAL A 110 -9.95 -3.19 7.21
CA VAL A 110 -8.54 -2.88 7.50
C VAL A 110 -7.92 -3.96 8.37
N GLU A 111 -6.74 -4.43 7.97
CA GLU A 111 -5.86 -5.25 8.80
C GLU A 111 -4.78 -4.36 9.38
N PHE A 112 -4.85 -4.07 10.68
CA PHE A 112 -3.92 -3.13 11.32
C PHE A 112 -2.68 -3.84 11.90
N CYS A 113 -1.48 -3.39 11.51
CA CYS A 113 -0.20 -3.94 11.98
C CYS A 113 0.89 -2.86 12.10
N ARG A 114 1.49 -2.74 13.28
CA ARG A 114 2.56 -1.78 13.61
C ARG A 114 3.57 -2.43 14.54
#